data_AF-A0A540VYH0-F1
#
_entry.id   AF-A0A540VYH0-F1
#
_cell.length_a   1.000
_cell.length_b   1.000
_cell.length_c   1.000
_cell.angle_alpha   90.00
_cell.angle_beta   90.00
_cell.angle_gamma   90.00
#
_symmetry.space_group_name_H-M   'P 1'
#
loop_
_entity.id
_entity.type
_entity.pdbx_description
1 polymer ?
#
loop_
_entity_poly.entity_id
_entity_poly.type
_entity_poly.pdbx_seq_one_letter_code
_entity_poly.pdbx_strand_id
1 'polypeptide(L)'
;MPPMSDDTVAAAEAHRQQTRRTRRLLHAMTAVALLITAAVGTAAMADTPPDPHPSTADQEQGMHPGRPFHDPADADTAGSQDLDITLGAADTRFEVGGRKVYGQSYNGSFVAPTIRMTPGSTVTIKLVNHLSVATNLHFHGLHVSPEGQSDDPFLCVAPGAETTYQLAIPADHPQGTFWYHSHAMGKTCPPPGSTDGMDGMSDTSDPSATPSAPSAPGTGFTPGDVMNQVFAGLSGAIIVGDDRTLLPRDLRYTTTHTMVLKDVQLDSTGHIVQGFINSKAPTVRLVNGQLRPVLTMKPNETQLWRLVNAGANISYQLQLDGYQFTVVGEDGVPVNQVSTPDRLLLPPGKRYDVLVTASDHPGTATLRNVAFNTGPIGDNYPDVPLATIKVAGHPVPEKSTVSGSIPTAPADLSAVPVAQHRTVDFTQSPDNMSYYINGKQFAMDSPAFDTPAKVGTVEEWTIVNHTGVDHPFHLHTNAFQVVSVNGVAQPYTARDDTVPVPHEVNGVPGQIVIRVDFADFPGKWMFHCHIAAHEDFGMMSYINVVP
;
A
#
# COMPACT_ATOMS: atom_id res chain seq x y z
N MET A 1 11.73 85.38 -4.28
CA MET A 1 12.15 84.03 -3.89
C MET A 1 13.56 83.83 -4.41
N PRO A 2 14.56 83.53 -3.57
CA PRO A 2 15.93 83.39 -4.03
C PRO A 2 16.07 82.16 -4.94
N PRO A 3 16.94 82.21 -5.96
CA PRO A 3 17.18 81.06 -6.83
C PRO A 3 17.91 79.95 -6.04
N MET A 4 17.45 78.70 -6.18
CA MET A 4 18.18 77.54 -5.66
C MET A 4 19.57 77.51 -6.32
N SER A 5 20.60 77.29 -5.50
CA SER A 5 21.99 77.19 -5.96
C SER A 5 22.20 75.99 -6.88
N ASP A 6 23.03 76.17 -7.91
CA ASP A 6 23.44 75.16 -8.91
C ASP A 6 23.98 73.86 -8.29
N ASP A 7 24.41 73.90 -7.03
CA ASP A 7 24.87 72.72 -6.27
C ASP A 7 23.76 71.69 -6.00
N THR A 8 22.50 72.10 -5.94
CA THR A 8 21.37 71.19 -5.66
C THR A 8 20.93 70.37 -6.88
N VAL A 9 21.13 70.90 -8.09
CA VAL A 9 20.83 70.20 -9.36
C VAL A 9 21.94 69.20 -9.67
N ALA A 10 23.21 69.58 -9.47
CA ALA A 10 24.36 68.69 -9.66
C ALA A 10 24.35 67.48 -8.70
N ALA A 11 23.97 67.68 -7.44
CA ALA A 11 23.83 66.59 -6.47
C ALA A 11 22.71 65.60 -6.83
N ALA A 12 21.59 66.09 -7.36
CA ALA A 12 20.48 65.25 -7.79
C ALA A 12 20.81 64.41 -9.06
N GLU A 13 21.58 64.97 -10.00
CA GLU A 13 22.06 64.23 -11.18
C GLU A 13 23.14 63.20 -10.82
N ALA A 14 24.07 63.54 -9.93
CA ALA A 14 25.06 62.60 -9.42
C ALA A 14 24.40 61.41 -8.70
N HIS A 15 23.37 61.67 -7.90
CA HIS A 15 22.63 60.61 -7.21
C HIS A 15 21.83 59.72 -8.17
N ARG A 16 21.23 60.29 -9.23
CA ARG A 16 20.56 59.52 -10.32
C ARG A 16 21.54 58.69 -11.15
N GLN A 17 22.73 59.20 -11.43
CA GLN A 17 23.76 58.44 -12.15
C GLN A 17 24.33 57.30 -11.29
N GLN A 18 24.51 57.54 -9.99
CA GLN A 18 24.97 56.52 -9.05
C GLN A 18 23.94 55.40 -8.90
N THR A 19 22.65 55.72 -8.75
CA THR A 19 21.56 54.72 -8.71
C THR A 19 21.38 53.94 -10.01
N ARG A 20 21.61 54.57 -11.18
CA ARG A 20 21.62 53.86 -12.47
C ARG A 20 22.82 52.92 -12.61
N ARG A 21 24.00 53.31 -12.08
CA ARG A 21 25.19 52.44 -12.05
C ARG A 21 25.00 51.26 -11.10
N THR A 22 24.47 51.45 -9.89
CA THR A 22 24.17 50.33 -8.97
C THR A 22 23.10 49.39 -9.52
N ARG A 23 22.05 49.90 -10.17
CA ARG A 23 21.05 49.03 -10.82
C ARG A 23 21.61 48.22 -11.99
N ARG A 24 22.52 48.78 -12.79
CA ARG A 24 23.20 48.06 -13.88
C ARG A 24 24.20 47.02 -13.36
N LEU A 25 24.94 47.33 -12.30
CA LEU A 25 25.79 46.36 -11.59
C LEU A 25 24.97 45.23 -10.97
N LEU A 26 23.82 45.55 -10.36
CA LEU A 26 22.94 44.52 -9.79
C LEU A 26 22.35 43.61 -10.87
N HIS A 27 21.89 44.16 -12.01
CA HIS A 27 21.42 43.35 -13.14
C HIS A 27 22.53 42.53 -13.79
N ALA A 28 23.75 43.06 -13.88
CA ALA A 28 24.90 42.32 -14.39
C ALA A 28 25.31 41.17 -13.44
N MET A 29 25.29 41.39 -12.12
CA MET A 29 25.56 40.34 -11.13
C MET A 29 24.44 39.29 -11.07
N THR A 30 23.17 39.69 -11.27
CA THR A 30 22.04 38.73 -11.34
C THR A 30 22.12 37.89 -12.62
N ALA A 31 22.51 38.48 -13.75
CA ALA A 31 22.71 37.77 -15.01
C ALA A 31 23.92 36.81 -14.97
N VAL A 32 25.01 37.20 -14.31
CA VAL A 32 26.19 36.32 -14.11
C VAL A 32 25.87 35.21 -13.10
N ALA A 33 25.08 35.47 -12.05
CA ALA A 33 24.61 34.44 -11.14
C ALA A 33 23.69 33.42 -11.86
N LEU A 34 22.77 33.88 -12.72
CA LEU A 34 21.92 33.02 -13.55
C LEU A 34 22.71 32.18 -14.57
N LEU A 35 23.78 32.75 -15.17
CA LEU A 35 24.66 32.04 -16.10
C LEU A 35 25.57 31.02 -15.38
N ILE A 36 26.01 31.30 -14.15
CA ILE A 36 26.78 30.35 -13.35
C ILE A 36 25.87 29.23 -12.80
N THR A 37 24.62 29.50 -12.41
CA THR A 37 23.66 28.43 -12.06
C THR A 37 23.25 27.58 -13.28
N ALA A 38 23.17 28.15 -14.47
CA ALA A 38 22.89 27.39 -15.70
C ALA A 38 24.10 26.53 -16.16
N ALA A 39 25.32 27.00 -15.92
CA ALA A 39 26.54 26.27 -16.28
C ALA A 39 26.95 25.21 -15.23
N VAL A 40 26.65 25.42 -13.95
CA VAL A 40 26.87 24.42 -12.89
C VAL A 40 25.72 23.40 -12.86
N GLY A 41 24.50 23.78 -13.26
CA GLY A 41 23.34 22.89 -13.35
C GLY A 41 23.33 21.91 -14.52
N THR A 42 24.25 22.04 -15.49
CA THR A 42 24.33 21.14 -16.66
C THR A 42 25.53 20.19 -16.63
N ALA A 43 26.49 20.39 -15.71
CA ALA A 43 27.69 19.55 -15.59
C ALA A 43 27.67 18.56 -14.41
N ALA A 44 26.62 18.57 -13.57
CA ALA A 44 26.46 17.62 -12.45
C ALA A 44 25.35 16.57 -12.66
N MET A 45 24.80 16.47 -13.88
CA MET A 45 23.74 15.52 -14.25
C MET A 45 24.20 14.51 -15.32
N ALA A 46 25.50 14.43 -15.60
CA ALA A 46 26.06 13.53 -16.59
C ALA A 46 27.14 12.65 -15.94
N ASP A 47 26.69 11.72 -15.11
CA ASP A 47 27.39 10.43 -14.86
C ASP A 47 26.58 9.50 -13.95
N THR A 48 25.24 9.58 -13.96
CA THR A 48 24.44 8.47 -13.45
C THR A 48 24.58 7.34 -14.48
N PRO A 49 25.08 6.15 -14.10
CA PRO A 49 25.03 5.00 -14.98
C PRO A 49 23.58 4.84 -15.48
N PRO A 50 23.34 4.52 -16.76
CA PRO A 50 21.99 4.24 -17.24
C PRO A 50 21.35 3.21 -16.31
N ASP A 51 20.11 3.47 -15.90
CA ASP A 51 19.33 2.53 -15.12
C ASP A 51 19.37 1.16 -15.83
N PRO A 52 19.89 0.09 -15.19
CA PRO A 52 19.95 -1.22 -15.82
C PRO A 52 18.54 -1.78 -16.12
N HIS A 53 17.48 -1.18 -15.58
CA HIS A 53 16.11 -1.59 -15.84
C HIS A 53 15.59 -1.03 -17.18
N PRO A 54 14.90 -1.86 -18.00
CA PRO A 54 14.26 -1.38 -19.23
C PRO A 54 13.24 -0.27 -18.95
N SER A 55 13.04 0.65 -19.90
CA SER A 55 12.01 1.69 -19.75
C SER A 55 10.60 1.05 -19.63
N THR A 56 9.63 1.74 -19.01
CA THR A 56 8.24 1.24 -18.94
C THR A 56 7.70 0.92 -20.34
N ALA A 57 8.03 1.73 -21.35
CA ALA A 57 7.62 1.49 -22.74
C ALA A 57 8.21 0.20 -23.32
N ASP A 58 9.45 -0.14 -22.98
CA ASP A 58 10.09 -1.39 -23.40
C ASP A 58 9.46 -2.61 -22.71
N GLN A 59 9.14 -2.48 -21.41
CA GLN A 59 8.47 -3.55 -20.66
C GLN A 59 7.05 -3.82 -21.17
N GLU A 60 6.32 -2.77 -21.59
CA GLU A 60 4.99 -2.87 -22.18
C GLU A 60 4.97 -3.46 -23.60
N GLN A 61 6.13 -3.66 -24.25
CA GLN A 61 6.16 -4.26 -25.58
C GLN A 61 5.49 -5.64 -25.57
N GLY A 62 4.54 -5.84 -26.49
CA GLY A 62 3.74 -7.06 -26.59
C GLY A 62 2.53 -7.12 -25.65
N MET A 63 2.30 -6.12 -24.80
CA MET A 63 1.06 -5.97 -24.04
C MET A 63 -0.02 -5.24 -24.87
N HIS A 64 -1.28 -5.39 -24.45
CA HIS A 64 -2.45 -4.95 -25.20
C HIS A 64 -3.31 -3.98 -24.37
N PRO A 65 -3.07 -2.66 -24.46
CA PRO A 65 -3.89 -1.67 -23.79
C PRO A 65 -5.29 -1.58 -24.39
N GLY A 66 -6.26 -1.05 -23.62
CA GLY A 66 -7.60 -0.73 -24.12
C GLY A 66 -8.53 -1.94 -24.30
N ARG A 67 -8.17 -3.11 -23.78
CA ARG A 67 -9.08 -4.27 -23.75
C ARG A 67 -10.25 -4.02 -22.77
N PRO A 68 -11.41 -4.65 -22.96
CA PRO A 68 -12.51 -4.54 -22.00
C PRO A 68 -12.07 -4.97 -20.60
N PHE A 69 -12.42 -4.16 -19.60
CA PHE A 69 -12.19 -4.48 -18.21
C PHE A 69 -12.92 -5.77 -17.82
N HIS A 70 -12.23 -6.64 -17.11
CA HIS A 70 -12.81 -7.75 -16.36
C HIS A 70 -12.32 -7.75 -14.91
N ASP A 71 -13.19 -8.20 -14.01
CA ASP A 71 -12.85 -8.50 -12.62
C ASP A 71 -11.92 -9.73 -12.55
N PRO A 72 -11.13 -9.89 -11.47
CA PRO A 72 -10.39 -11.13 -11.24
C PRO A 72 -11.37 -12.30 -11.15
N ALA A 73 -10.93 -13.49 -11.56
CA ALA A 73 -11.72 -14.70 -11.36
C ALA A 73 -11.99 -14.91 -9.86
N ASP A 74 -13.15 -15.43 -9.50
CA ASP A 74 -13.40 -15.88 -8.13
C ASP A 74 -12.68 -17.22 -7.90
N ALA A 75 -12.24 -17.48 -6.67
CA ALA A 75 -11.86 -18.83 -6.27
C ALA A 75 -13.08 -19.75 -6.45
N ASP A 76 -12.89 -20.97 -6.96
CA ASP A 76 -13.99 -21.90 -7.22
C ASP A 76 -14.69 -22.22 -5.89
N THR A 77 -15.83 -21.56 -5.67
CA THR A 77 -16.62 -21.62 -4.45
C THR A 77 -17.94 -22.24 -4.84
N ALA A 78 -18.05 -23.56 -4.70
CA ALA A 78 -19.25 -24.31 -5.03
C ALA A 78 -20.42 -24.00 -4.05
N GLY A 79 -20.85 -22.75 -3.94
CA GLY A 79 -22.09 -22.30 -3.29
C GLY A 79 -22.33 -22.75 -1.85
N SER A 80 -21.31 -23.26 -1.15
CA SER A 80 -21.42 -23.82 0.19
C SER A 80 -21.16 -22.76 1.26
N GLN A 81 -21.84 -22.88 2.41
CA GLN A 81 -21.58 -22.03 3.58
C GLN A 81 -20.18 -22.24 4.16
N ASP A 82 -19.60 -23.42 3.95
CA ASP A 82 -18.21 -23.73 4.25
C ASP A 82 -17.44 -23.84 2.94
N LEU A 83 -16.42 -23.00 2.77
CA LEU A 83 -15.67 -22.91 1.52
C LEU A 83 -14.38 -23.70 1.65
N ASP A 84 -14.21 -24.72 0.82
CA ASP A 84 -12.96 -25.47 0.68
C ASP A 84 -12.21 -24.97 -0.56
N ILE A 85 -11.15 -24.18 -0.33
CA ILE A 85 -10.35 -23.56 -1.39
C ILE A 85 -8.97 -24.23 -1.40
N THR A 86 -8.44 -24.53 -2.58
CA THR A 86 -7.03 -24.92 -2.74
C THR A 86 -6.28 -23.84 -3.50
N LEU A 87 -5.21 -23.33 -2.91
CA LEU A 87 -4.27 -22.40 -3.52
C LEU A 87 -2.92 -23.11 -3.71
N GLY A 88 -2.52 -23.30 -4.96
CA GLY A 88 -1.18 -23.78 -5.30
C GLY A 88 -0.25 -22.59 -5.54
N ALA A 89 0.75 -22.39 -4.68
CA ALA A 89 1.82 -21.43 -4.88
C ALA A 89 2.88 -22.04 -5.80
N ALA A 90 3.08 -21.50 -7.00
CA ALA A 90 4.00 -22.07 -7.98
C ALA A 90 4.65 -21.02 -8.86
N ASP A 91 5.88 -21.27 -9.29
CA ASP A 91 6.49 -20.59 -10.42
C ASP A 91 5.81 -21.04 -11.72
N THR A 92 5.31 -20.10 -12.52
CA THR A 92 4.58 -20.44 -13.73
C THR A 92 4.53 -19.27 -14.73
N ARG A 93 4.01 -19.56 -15.92
CA ARG A 93 3.72 -18.55 -16.94
C ARG A 93 2.24 -18.19 -16.95
N PHE A 94 1.96 -16.92 -16.72
CA PHE A 94 0.59 -16.36 -16.72
C PHE A 94 0.51 -15.09 -17.58
N GLU A 95 -0.70 -14.58 -17.77
CA GLU A 95 -0.91 -13.37 -18.58
C GLU A 95 -0.81 -12.10 -17.73
N VAL A 96 -0.05 -11.13 -18.23
CA VAL A 96 0.01 -9.75 -17.73
C VAL A 96 -0.08 -8.81 -18.92
N GLY A 97 -1.08 -7.93 -18.92
CA GLY A 97 -1.36 -7.05 -20.06
C GLY A 97 -1.64 -7.83 -21.36
N GLY A 98 -2.03 -9.10 -21.28
CA GLY A 98 -2.19 -9.99 -22.43
C GLY A 98 -0.89 -10.57 -23.00
N ARG A 99 0.26 -10.33 -22.36
CA ARG A 99 1.55 -10.98 -22.65
C ARG A 99 1.80 -12.11 -21.66
N LYS A 100 2.36 -13.24 -22.12
CA LYS A 100 2.83 -14.31 -21.23
C LYS A 100 4.13 -13.89 -20.56
N VAL A 101 4.12 -13.82 -19.23
CA VAL A 101 5.27 -13.52 -18.37
C VAL A 101 5.52 -14.69 -17.42
N TYR A 102 6.72 -14.80 -16.88
CA TYR A 102 7.07 -15.80 -15.87
C TYR A 102 7.18 -15.13 -14.49
N GLY A 103 6.60 -15.75 -13.46
CA GLY A 103 6.64 -15.28 -12.09
C GLY A 103 6.01 -16.31 -11.16
N GLN A 104 5.56 -15.88 -9.99
CA GLN A 104 4.87 -16.74 -9.03
C GLN A 104 3.37 -16.49 -9.06
N SER A 105 2.57 -17.49 -8.73
CA SER A 105 1.12 -17.30 -8.67
C SER A 105 0.48 -18.23 -7.67
N TYR A 106 -0.66 -17.80 -7.14
CA TYR A 106 -1.67 -18.72 -6.67
C TYR A 106 -2.55 -19.11 -7.84
N ASN A 107 -2.58 -20.40 -8.19
CA ASN A 107 -3.45 -20.98 -9.22
C ASN A 107 -3.28 -20.39 -10.65
N GLY A 108 -2.07 -19.93 -11.00
CA GLY A 108 -1.73 -19.65 -12.41
C GLY A 108 -2.14 -18.27 -12.93
N SER A 109 -2.44 -17.30 -12.06
CA SER A 109 -2.76 -15.92 -12.44
C SER A 109 -1.92 -14.89 -11.69
N PHE A 110 -1.65 -13.74 -12.32
CA PHE A 110 -0.88 -12.64 -11.72
C PHE A 110 -1.61 -11.93 -10.56
N VAL A 111 -2.92 -11.77 -10.73
CA VAL A 111 -3.86 -11.43 -9.66
C VAL A 111 -4.53 -12.74 -9.28
N ALA A 112 -4.28 -13.20 -8.07
CA ALA A 112 -4.83 -14.45 -7.60
C ALA A 112 -6.36 -14.38 -7.51
N PRO A 113 -7.07 -15.53 -7.56
CA PRO A 113 -8.53 -15.53 -7.55
C PRO A 113 -9.12 -14.83 -6.32
N THR A 114 -10.23 -14.11 -6.50
CA THR A 114 -10.93 -13.42 -5.41
C THR A 114 -11.59 -14.45 -4.49
N ILE A 115 -11.28 -14.41 -3.21
CA ILE A 115 -11.97 -15.24 -2.21
C ILE A 115 -13.20 -14.49 -1.74
N ARG A 116 -14.39 -15.09 -1.89
CA ARG A 116 -15.63 -14.52 -1.37
C ARG A 116 -16.08 -15.33 -0.17
N MET A 117 -16.36 -14.68 0.95
CA MET A 117 -16.81 -15.34 2.19
C MET A 117 -17.94 -14.53 2.84
N THR A 118 -18.57 -15.07 3.88
CA THR A 118 -19.68 -14.41 4.57
C THR A 118 -19.43 -14.29 6.07
N PRO A 119 -19.86 -13.21 6.74
CA PRO A 119 -19.83 -13.17 8.20
C PRO A 119 -20.50 -14.41 8.81
N GLY A 120 -19.86 -15.03 9.79
CA GLY A 120 -20.32 -16.26 10.46
C GLY A 120 -20.00 -17.58 9.75
N SER A 121 -19.36 -17.56 8.57
CA SER A 121 -18.87 -18.79 7.92
C SER A 121 -17.52 -19.25 8.46
N THR A 122 -17.19 -20.52 8.21
CA THR A 122 -15.81 -21.01 8.31
C THR A 122 -15.26 -21.25 6.90
N VAL A 123 -14.07 -20.72 6.62
CA VAL A 123 -13.39 -20.88 5.33
C VAL A 123 -12.15 -21.75 5.52
N THR A 124 -12.09 -22.85 4.79
CA THR A 124 -10.94 -23.76 4.78
C THR A 124 -10.09 -23.49 3.54
N ILE A 125 -8.82 -23.14 3.72
CA ILE A 125 -7.91 -22.85 2.61
C ILE A 125 -6.70 -23.78 2.71
N LYS A 126 -6.63 -24.74 1.79
CA LYS A 126 -5.45 -25.57 1.61
C LYS A 126 -4.42 -24.82 0.76
N LEU A 127 -3.28 -24.50 1.36
CA LEU A 127 -2.12 -23.96 0.65
C LEU A 127 -1.15 -25.10 0.32
N VAL A 128 -0.83 -25.27 -0.96
CA VAL A 128 0.16 -26.22 -1.44
C VAL A 128 1.35 -25.44 -1.99
N ASN A 129 2.52 -25.61 -1.39
CA ASN A 129 3.72 -24.90 -1.79
C ASN A 129 4.52 -25.71 -2.82
N HIS A 130 4.47 -25.29 -4.09
CA HIS A 130 5.29 -25.82 -5.18
C HIS A 130 6.50 -24.93 -5.50
N LEU A 131 6.75 -23.87 -4.72
CA LEU A 131 7.93 -23.02 -4.85
C LEU A 131 9.16 -23.75 -4.32
N SER A 132 10.33 -23.24 -4.70
CA SER A 132 11.62 -23.67 -4.18
C SER A 132 11.96 -23.05 -2.81
N VAL A 133 11.14 -22.11 -2.33
CA VAL A 133 11.29 -21.39 -1.06
C VAL A 133 10.04 -21.55 -0.18
N ALA A 134 10.20 -21.29 1.10
CA ALA A 134 9.10 -21.26 2.05
C ALA A 134 8.09 -20.14 1.72
N THR A 135 6.83 -20.36 2.10
CA THR A 135 5.75 -19.38 1.94
C THR A 135 4.72 -19.55 3.06
N ASN A 136 3.73 -18.67 3.13
CA ASN A 136 2.55 -18.75 3.99
C ASN A 136 1.44 -17.87 3.39
N LEU A 137 0.34 -17.69 4.13
CA LEU A 137 -0.70 -16.73 3.82
C LEU A 137 -0.93 -15.83 5.03
N HIS A 138 -1.10 -14.55 4.75
CA HIS A 138 -1.73 -13.58 5.63
C HIS A 138 -3.05 -13.12 5.01
N PHE A 139 -4.10 -13.03 5.84
CA PHE A 139 -5.44 -12.59 5.45
C PHE A 139 -5.68 -11.13 5.86
N HIS A 140 -4.95 -10.25 5.19
CA HIS A 140 -4.85 -8.83 5.49
C HIS A 140 -6.20 -8.15 5.77
N GLY A 141 -6.31 -7.65 7.00
CA GLY A 141 -7.44 -6.88 7.51
C GLY A 141 -8.59 -7.71 8.07
N LEU A 142 -8.57 -9.04 7.92
CA LEU A 142 -9.59 -9.89 8.54
C LEU A 142 -9.47 -9.86 10.07
N HIS A 143 -10.63 -9.79 10.72
CA HIS A 143 -10.77 -9.97 12.16
C HIS A 143 -10.93 -11.45 12.50
N VAL A 144 -9.81 -12.16 12.56
CA VAL A 144 -9.74 -13.60 12.83
C VAL A 144 -8.60 -13.90 13.81
N SER A 145 -8.61 -15.09 14.41
CA SER A 145 -7.56 -15.50 15.35
C SER A 145 -6.18 -15.48 14.69
N PRO A 146 -5.15 -14.91 15.34
CA PRO A 146 -3.77 -14.96 14.87
C PRO A 146 -3.01 -16.19 15.40
N GLU A 147 -3.72 -17.24 15.86
CA GLU A 147 -3.12 -18.44 16.44
C GLU A 147 -3.50 -19.70 15.66
N GLY A 148 -2.66 -20.72 15.78
CA GLY A 148 -2.94 -22.06 15.26
C GLY A 148 -3.02 -22.05 13.75
N GLN A 149 -4.11 -22.59 13.20
CA GLN A 149 -4.31 -22.76 11.76
C GLN A 149 -5.20 -21.65 11.18
N SER A 150 -5.36 -20.53 11.87
CA SER A 150 -6.02 -19.33 11.37
C SER A 150 -4.97 -18.40 10.72
N ASP A 151 -5.09 -17.09 10.84
CA ASP A 151 -4.15 -16.09 10.34
C ASP A 151 -2.90 -15.96 11.24
N ASP A 152 -2.28 -17.09 11.60
CA ASP A 152 -1.03 -17.11 12.36
C ASP A 152 0.14 -16.83 11.40
N PRO A 153 0.76 -15.65 11.49
CA PRO A 153 1.81 -15.25 10.56
C PRO A 153 3.10 -16.07 10.75
N PHE A 154 3.28 -16.73 11.90
CA PHE A 154 4.43 -17.60 12.15
C PHE A 154 4.29 -18.99 11.50
N LEU A 155 3.13 -19.30 10.91
CA LEU A 155 3.00 -20.48 10.07
C LEU A 155 3.97 -20.39 8.90
N CYS A 156 4.65 -21.50 8.64
CA CYS A 156 5.55 -21.64 7.53
C CYS A 156 5.26 -22.92 6.74
N VAL A 157 5.13 -22.79 5.43
CA VAL A 157 4.93 -23.90 4.51
C VAL A 157 6.20 -24.10 3.71
N ALA A 158 6.94 -25.15 4.03
CA ALA A 158 8.20 -25.49 3.37
C ALA A 158 7.98 -25.86 1.88
N PRO A 159 9.02 -25.77 1.04
CA PRO A 159 8.98 -26.28 -0.34
C PRO A 159 8.45 -27.72 -0.42
N GLY A 160 7.46 -27.94 -1.28
CA GLY A 160 6.81 -29.24 -1.45
C GLY A 160 5.83 -29.66 -0.35
N ALA A 161 5.66 -28.84 0.69
CA ALA A 161 4.71 -29.08 1.78
C ALA A 161 3.35 -28.43 1.51
N GLU A 162 2.39 -28.75 2.37
CA GLU A 162 1.06 -28.16 2.37
C GLU A 162 0.60 -27.86 3.80
N THR A 163 -0.28 -26.89 3.95
CA THR A 163 -1.00 -26.61 5.21
C THR A 163 -2.46 -26.31 4.89
N THR A 164 -3.31 -26.37 5.91
CA THR A 164 -4.73 -26.02 5.81
C THR A 164 -5.06 -24.94 6.82
N TYR A 165 -5.44 -23.78 6.32
CA TYR A 165 -5.95 -22.67 7.10
C TYR A 165 -7.45 -22.89 7.38
N GLN A 166 -7.90 -22.55 8.59
CA GLN A 166 -9.29 -22.56 9.03
C GLN A 166 -9.63 -21.20 9.59
N LEU A 167 -10.32 -20.39 8.79
CA LEU A 167 -10.72 -19.04 9.15
C LEU A 167 -12.16 -19.06 9.63
N ALA A 168 -12.35 -18.96 10.95
CA ALA A 168 -13.66 -18.74 11.53
C ALA A 168 -13.99 -17.25 11.45
N ILE A 169 -14.81 -16.85 10.47
CA ILE A 169 -15.20 -15.45 10.28
C ILE A 169 -16.28 -15.08 11.29
N PRO A 170 -16.05 -14.11 12.19
CA PRO A 170 -17.06 -13.67 13.16
C PRO A 170 -18.39 -13.29 12.50
N ALA A 171 -19.50 -13.54 13.20
CA ALA A 171 -20.85 -13.24 12.68
C ALA A 171 -21.11 -11.73 12.51
N ASP A 172 -20.38 -10.91 13.26
CA ASP A 172 -20.37 -9.46 13.23
C ASP A 172 -19.16 -8.88 12.49
N HIS A 173 -18.39 -9.72 11.78
CA HIS A 173 -17.26 -9.26 10.97
C HIS A 173 -17.73 -8.20 9.97
N PRO A 174 -17.01 -7.07 9.84
CA PRO A 174 -17.32 -6.04 8.87
C PRO A 174 -17.45 -6.60 7.45
N GLN A 175 -18.43 -6.10 6.71
CA GLN A 175 -18.59 -6.41 5.30
C GLN A 175 -17.82 -5.39 4.47
N GLY A 176 -17.00 -5.86 3.53
CA GLY A 176 -16.16 -5.00 2.71
C GLY A 176 -15.02 -5.75 2.02
N THR A 177 -14.05 -4.98 1.56
CA THR A 177 -12.90 -5.47 0.79
C THR A 177 -11.62 -5.63 1.60
N PHE A 178 -11.11 -6.84 1.55
CA PHE A 178 -9.87 -7.30 2.18
C PHE A 178 -8.97 -7.91 1.09
N TRP A 179 -7.84 -8.49 1.48
CA TRP A 179 -6.97 -9.18 0.54
C TRP A 179 -6.13 -10.25 1.26
N TYR A 180 -5.48 -11.11 0.49
CA TYR A 180 -4.55 -12.10 1.00
C TYR A 180 -3.26 -12.05 0.20
N HIS A 181 -2.16 -12.37 0.88
CA HIS A 181 -0.85 -12.42 0.26
C HIS A 181 0.12 -13.32 1.03
N SER A 182 1.27 -13.62 0.43
CA SER A 182 2.39 -14.23 1.17
C SER A 182 2.94 -13.26 2.20
N HIS A 183 3.22 -13.75 3.39
CA HIS A 183 3.83 -13.05 4.54
C HIS A 183 5.05 -13.86 5.04
N ALA A 184 5.81 -14.42 4.10
CA ALA A 184 6.87 -15.36 4.38
C ALA A 184 8.06 -14.68 5.08
N MET A 185 8.32 -15.05 6.32
CA MET A 185 9.43 -14.53 7.15
C MET A 185 10.82 -15.10 6.78
N GLY A 186 11.04 -15.37 5.49
CA GLY A 186 12.29 -15.88 4.93
C GLY A 186 12.09 -17.01 3.91
N LYS A 187 13.20 -17.47 3.31
CA LYS A 187 13.19 -18.49 2.24
C LYS A 187 13.09 -19.93 2.72
N THR A 188 13.29 -20.19 4.00
CA THR A 188 13.28 -21.54 4.60
C THR A 188 12.51 -21.53 5.91
N CYS A 189 11.78 -22.61 6.20
CA CYS A 189 11.07 -22.69 7.48
C CYS A 189 12.04 -22.82 8.65
N PRO A 190 11.77 -22.13 9.77
CA PRO A 190 12.51 -22.37 11.00
C PRO A 190 12.29 -23.82 11.47
N PRO A 191 13.26 -24.43 12.18
CA PRO A 191 13.07 -25.74 12.79
C PRO A 191 11.82 -25.77 13.67
N PRO A 192 11.05 -26.87 13.71
CA PRO A 192 9.89 -26.99 14.58
C PRO A 192 10.24 -26.71 16.05
N GLY A 193 9.58 -25.74 16.67
CA GLY A 193 9.80 -25.38 18.08
C GLY A 193 11.02 -24.49 18.36
N SER A 194 11.73 -23.98 17.35
CA SER A 194 12.76 -22.97 17.59
C SER A 194 12.11 -21.61 17.90
N THR A 195 12.24 -21.16 19.14
CA THR A 195 12.17 -19.73 19.48
C THR A 195 13.43 -19.00 19.02
N ASP A 196 14.54 -19.73 18.96
CA ASP A 196 15.89 -19.21 18.73
C ASP A 196 16.21 -19.20 17.23
N GLY A 197 15.26 -18.76 16.41
CA GLY A 197 15.48 -18.65 14.98
C GLY A 197 16.72 -17.78 14.75
N MET A 198 17.63 -18.25 13.89
CA MET A 198 18.60 -17.45 13.11
C MET A 198 20.10 -17.69 13.34
N ASP A 199 20.53 -18.74 14.05
CA ASP A 199 21.96 -19.15 14.05
C ASP A 199 22.35 -20.06 12.86
N GLY A 200 21.43 -20.36 11.94
CA GLY A 200 21.63 -21.42 10.93
C GLY A 200 21.31 -21.10 9.47
N MET A 201 20.96 -19.87 9.12
CA MET A 201 20.54 -19.50 7.76
C MET A 201 21.51 -18.50 7.12
N SER A 202 22.78 -18.89 6.95
CA SER A 202 23.69 -18.16 6.06
C SER A 202 23.48 -18.61 4.61
N ASP A 203 23.07 -17.66 3.78
CA ASP A 203 23.04 -17.80 2.32
C ASP A 203 24.42 -18.24 1.82
N THR A 204 24.53 -19.51 1.44
CA THR A 204 25.74 -20.05 0.82
C THR A 204 25.37 -20.92 -0.38
N SER A 205 24.63 -20.39 -1.36
CA SER A 205 24.57 -21.05 -2.68
C SER A 205 24.26 -20.19 -3.91
N ASP A 206 24.59 -18.90 -3.96
CA ASP A 206 24.65 -18.17 -5.26
C ASP A 206 25.98 -17.40 -5.46
N PRO A 207 26.91 -17.91 -6.27
CA PRO A 207 28.16 -17.22 -6.58
C PRO A 207 28.01 -16.05 -7.58
N SER A 208 26.79 -15.70 -8.00
CA SER A 208 26.49 -14.53 -8.83
C SER A 208 25.86 -13.35 -8.06
N ALA A 209 25.57 -13.51 -6.77
CA ALA A 209 25.07 -12.45 -5.91
C ALA A 209 26.22 -11.56 -5.37
N THR A 210 26.31 -10.33 -5.87
CA THR A 210 27.01 -9.23 -5.17
C THR A 210 26.12 -8.64 -4.07
N PRO A 211 26.71 -8.10 -2.99
CA PRO A 211 26.49 -8.57 -1.62
C PRO A 211 25.12 -8.21 -1.06
N SER A 212 24.51 -9.18 -0.38
CA SER A 212 23.54 -8.96 0.68
C SER A 212 24.06 -7.88 1.63
N ALA A 213 23.17 -6.99 2.08
CA ALA A 213 23.46 -6.07 3.17
C ALA A 213 24.21 -6.79 4.28
N PRO A 214 25.34 -6.26 4.79
CA PRO A 214 26.00 -6.90 5.90
C PRO A 214 25.03 -6.91 7.07
N SER A 215 24.49 -8.09 7.40
CA SER A 215 23.86 -8.34 8.69
C SER A 215 24.81 -7.80 9.75
N ALA A 216 24.35 -6.94 10.64
CA ALA A 216 25.13 -6.56 11.80
C ALA A 216 25.62 -7.86 12.47
N PRO A 217 26.95 -8.06 12.63
CA PRO A 217 27.45 -9.35 13.10
C PRO A 217 26.87 -9.64 14.49
N GLY A 218 26.07 -10.71 14.60
CA GLY A 218 25.53 -11.25 15.85
C GLY A 218 24.05 -10.97 16.16
N THR A 219 23.22 -10.49 15.22
CA THR A 219 21.80 -10.18 15.51
C THR A 219 20.78 -11.25 15.17
N GLY A 220 21.17 -12.35 14.50
CA GLY A 220 20.20 -13.39 14.12
C GLY A 220 19.04 -12.82 13.28
N PHE A 221 19.33 -12.01 12.26
CA PHE A 221 18.33 -11.46 11.35
C PHE A 221 18.44 -12.11 9.97
N THR A 222 17.31 -12.61 9.44
CA THR A 222 17.14 -13.22 8.11
C THR A 222 16.08 -12.38 7.43
N PRO A 223 16.40 -11.76 6.28
CA PRO A 223 15.40 -11.00 5.55
C PRO A 223 14.19 -11.86 5.19
N GLY A 224 13.01 -11.25 5.22
CA GLY A 224 11.80 -11.87 4.69
C GLY A 224 11.89 -12.12 3.17
N ASP A 225 10.88 -12.79 2.63
CA ASP A 225 10.74 -13.00 1.18
C ASP A 225 9.39 -12.45 0.65
N VAL A 226 8.72 -11.60 1.44
CA VAL A 226 7.39 -11.05 1.15
C VAL A 226 7.43 -10.22 -0.12
N MET A 227 8.42 -9.34 -0.26
CA MET A 227 8.58 -8.48 -1.44
C MET A 227 8.65 -9.33 -2.71
N ASN A 228 9.51 -10.34 -2.73
CA ASN A 228 9.70 -11.19 -3.91
C ASN A 228 8.43 -11.94 -4.27
N GLN A 229 7.73 -12.48 -3.27
CA GLN A 229 6.56 -13.31 -3.49
C GLN A 229 5.33 -12.49 -3.91
N VAL A 230 5.04 -11.38 -3.22
CA VAL A 230 3.93 -10.48 -3.56
C VAL A 230 4.14 -9.84 -4.92
N PHE A 231 5.34 -9.33 -5.20
CA PHE A 231 5.67 -8.69 -6.47
C PHE A 231 5.61 -9.68 -7.64
N ALA A 232 6.04 -10.92 -7.42
CA ALA A 232 5.98 -11.97 -8.44
C ALA A 232 4.57 -12.48 -8.73
N GLY A 233 3.60 -12.30 -7.82
CA GLY A 233 2.19 -12.58 -8.08
C GLY A 233 1.38 -13.19 -6.94
N LEU A 234 1.98 -13.46 -5.76
CA LEU A 234 1.31 -14.10 -4.62
C LEU A 234 0.42 -13.12 -3.81
N SER A 235 -0.57 -12.50 -4.47
CA SER A 235 -1.59 -11.69 -3.82
C SER A 235 -2.93 -11.69 -4.59
N GLY A 236 -4.04 -11.62 -3.84
CA GLY A 236 -5.41 -11.61 -4.37
C GLY A 236 -6.40 -10.92 -3.43
N ALA A 237 -7.58 -10.58 -3.93
CA ALA A 237 -8.60 -9.89 -3.13
C ALA A 237 -9.44 -10.87 -2.29
N ILE A 238 -10.00 -10.37 -1.19
CA ILE A 238 -11.03 -11.03 -0.39
C ILE A 238 -12.25 -10.11 -0.33
N ILE A 239 -13.44 -10.65 -0.52
CA ILE A 239 -14.70 -9.94 -0.25
C ILE A 239 -15.43 -10.67 0.88
N VAL A 240 -15.69 -9.96 1.98
CA VAL A 240 -16.53 -10.47 3.08
C VAL A 240 -17.93 -9.88 2.96
N GLY A 241 -18.91 -10.77 2.76
CA GLY A 241 -20.32 -10.41 2.61
C GLY A 241 -20.64 -9.68 1.30
N ASP A 242 -21.70 -8.86 1.35
CA ASP A 242 -22.09 -7.97 0.27
C ASP A 242 -22.42 -6.60 0.86
N ASP A 243 -21.40 -5.74 0.94
CA ASP A 243 -21.46 -4.33 1.40
C ASP A 243 -22.60 -3.51 0.78
N ARG A 244 -23.07 -3.85 -0.44
CA ARG A 244 -24.25 -3.25 -1.06
C ARG A 244 -25.51 -3.42 -0.21
N THR A 245 -25.60 -4.46 0.61
CA THR A 245 -26.73 -4.70 1.53
C THR A 245 -26.86 -3.60 2.58
N LEU A 246 -25.77 -2.88 2.86
CA LEU A 246 -25.71 -1.74 3.79
C LEU A 246 -26.17 -0.42 3.15
N LEU A 247 -26.26 -0.38 1.81
CA LEU A 247 -26.64 0.82 1.06
C LEU A 247 -28.18 0.99 0.93
N PRO A 248 -28.65 2.20 0.56
CA PRO A 248 -30.04 2.45 0.15
C PRO A 248 -30.56 1.42 -0.86
N ARG A 249 -31.88 1.14 -0.82
CA ARG A 249 -32.49 0.00 -1.54
C ARG A 249 -32.23 -0.02 -3.04
N ASP A 250 -32.20 1.14 -3.68
CA ASP A 250 -31.92 1.34 -5.10
C ASP A 250 -30.44 1.13 -5.48
N LEU A 251 -29.53 1.29 -4.52
CA LEU A 251 -28.09 1.02 -4.66
C LEU A 251 -27.71 -0.45 -4.45
N ARG A 252 -28.58 -1.28 -3.85
CA ARG A 252 -28.26 -2.69 -3.53
C ARG A 252 -27.99 -3.59 -4.74
N TYR A 253 -28.38 -3.13 -5.93
CA TYR A 253 -28.24 -3.85 -7.19
C TYR A 253 -27.37 -3.06 -8.19
N THR A 254 -26.47 -2.20 -7.72
CA THR A 254 -25.44 -1.60 -8.57
C THR A 254 -24.49 -2.65 -9.11
N THR A 255 -24.01 -2.41 -10.33
CA THR A 255 -22.86 -3.12 -10.88
C THR A 255 -21.67 -2.92 -9.94
N THR A 256 -20.93 -3.99 -9.66
CA THR A 256 -19.79 -3.96 -8.74
C THR A 256 -18.55 -4.50 -9.44
N HIS A 257 -17.42 -3.85 -9.20
CA HIS A 257 -16.13 -4.27 -9.73
C HIS A 257 -15.09 -4.37 -8.61
N THR A 258 -14.24 -5.37 -8.69
CA THR A 258 -13.04 -5.51 -7.85
C THR A 258 -11.84 -5.07 -8.69
N MET A 259 -11.14 -4.04 -8.23
CA MET A 259 -10.01 -3.43 -8.92
C MET A 259 -8.74 -3.58 -8.09
N VAL A 260 -7.98 -4.62 -8.40
CA VAL A 260 -6.70 -4.94 -7.79
C VAL A 260 -5.59 -4.21 -8.54
N LEU A 261 -4.94 -3.28 -7.86
CA LEU A 261 -3.81 -2.52 -8.35
C LEU A 261 -2.52 -3.27 -8.03
N LYS A 262 -1.74 -3.54 -9.07
CA LYS A 262 -0.41 -4.15 -8.97
C LYS A 262 0.50 -3.52 -10.01
N ASP A 263 1.78 -3.61 -9.76
CA ASP A 263 2.80 -3.24 -10.71
C ASP A 263 3.77 -4.39 -10.96
N VAL A 264 4.55 -4.26 -12.04
CA VAL A 264 5.52 -5.27 -12.42
C VAL A 264 6.74 -4.63 -13.08
N GLN A 265 7.90 -5.17 -12.74
CA GLN A 265 9.14 -4.94 -13.48
C GLN A 265 9.51 -6.23 -14.21
N LEU A 266 9.73 -6.13 -15.52
CA LEU A 266 10.13 -7.26 -16.36
C LEU A 266 11.60 -7.14 -16.76
N ASP A 267 12.33 -8.23 -16.64
CA ASP A 267 13.65 -8.35 -17.23
C ASP A 267 13.60 -8.57 -18.76
N SER A 268 14.77 -8.63 -19.39
CA SER A 268 14.89 -8.82 -20.85
C SER A 268 14.39 -10.19 -21.34
N THR A 269 14.16 -11.15 -20.44
CA THR A 269 13.64 -12.49 -20.76
C THR A 269 12.12 -12.60 -20.54
N GLY A 270 11.49 -11.55 -20.02
CA GLY A 270 10.07 -11.51 -19.70
C GLY A 270 9.73 -12.22 -18.39
N HIS A 271 10.69 -12.29 -17.47
CA HIS A 271 10.47 -12.71 -16.10
C HIS A 271 10.16 -11.49 -15.22
N ILE A 272 9.27 -11.66 -14.25
CA ILE A 272 9.07 -10.66 -13.20
C ILE A 272 10.33 -10.65 -12.33
N VAL A 273 10.89 -9.46 -12.12
CA VAL A 273 12.11 -9.28 -11.33
C VAL A 273 11.86 -9.76 -9.89
N GLN A 274 12.81 -10.55 -9.38
CA GLN A 274 12.91 -10.96 -7.98
C GLN A 274 14.36 -10.72 -7.51
N GLY A 275 14.56 -10.49 -6.21
CA GLY A 275 15.87 -10.25 -5.58
C GLY A 275 16.38 -8.82 -5.68
N PHE A 276 16.21 -8.16 -6.84
CA PHE A 276 16.65 -6.77 -7.08
C PHE A 276 15.49 -5.88 -7.54
N ILE A 277 14.40 -5.87 -6.77
CA ILE A 277 13.24 -5.03 -7.06
C ILE A 277 13.57 -3.59 -6.61
N ASN A 278 13.66 -2.67 -7.57
CA ASN A 278 13.93 -1.27 -7.30
C ASN A 278 12.64 -0.46 -7.48
N SER A 279 11.99 -0.03 -6.40
CA SER A 279 10.71 0.69 -6.47
C SER A 279 10.79 2.04 -7.20
N LYS A 280 11.99 2.60 -7.38
CA LYS A 280 12.26 3.82 -8.17
C LYS A 280 12.42 3.57 -9.67
N ALA A 281 12.64 2.32 -10.08
CA ALA A 281 12.83 1.96 -11.48
C ALA A 281 11.51 2.06 -12.27
N PRO A 282 11.58 2.26 -13.60
CA PRO A 282 10.40 2.18 -14.46
C PRO A 282 9.67 0.85 -14.27
N THR A 283 8.34 0.92 -14.16
CA THR A 283 7.48 -0.23 -13.84
C THR A 283 6.14 -0.07 -14.54
N VAL A 284 5.52 -1.19 -14.90
CA VAL A 284 4.22 -1.23 -15.58
C VAL A 284 3.11 -1.24 -14.54
N ARG A 285 2.16 -0.30 -14.61
CA ARG A 285 0.99 -0.24 -13.73
C ARG A 285 -0.20 -0.99 -14.32
N LEU A 286 -0.85 -1.82 -13.52
CA LEU A 286 -1.90 -2.73 -13.96
C LEU A 286 -3.12 -2.64 -13.05
N VAL A 287 -4.29 -2.86 -13.66
CA VAL A 287 -5.56 -3.07 -12.94
C VAL A 287 -6.05 -4.47 -13.27
N ASN A 288 -6.19 -5.34 -12.27
CA ASN A 288 -6.52 -6.76 -12.43
C ASN A 288 -5.57 -7.50 -13.40
N GLY A 289 -4.28 -7.11 -13.41
CA GLY A 289 -3.30 -7.64 -14.37
C GLY A 289 -3.48 -7.17 -15.81
N GLN A 290 -4.43 -6.26 -16.09
CA GLN A 290 -4.66 -5.68 -17.41
C GLN A 290 -3.91 -4.35 -17.56
N LEU A 291 -3.36 -4.11 -18.74
CA LEU A 291 -2.77 -2.82 -19.09
C LEU A 291 -3.87 -1.88 -19.57
N ARG A 292 -4.11 -0.77 -18.86
CA ARG A 292 -5.03 0.30 -19.28
C ARG A 292 -6.37 -0.21 -19.84
N PRO A 293 -7.15 -1.03 -19.11
CA PRO A 293 -8.41 -1.56 -19.61
C PRO A 293 -9.49 -0.48 -19.78
N VAL A 294 -10.55 -0.80 -20.51
CA VAL A 294 -11.74 0.04 -20.71
C VAL A 294 -12.90 -0.49 -19.89
N LEU A 295 -13.32 0.25 -18.86
CA LEU A 295 -14.54 0.01 -18.12
C LEU A 295 -15.70 0.80 -18.75
N THR A 296 -16.88 0.20 -18.88
CA THR A 296 -18.05 0.86 -19.48
C THR A 296 -19.11 1.15 -18.43
N MET A 297 -19.68 2.35 -18.48
CA MET A 297 -20.83 2.78 -17.68
C MET A 297 -21.89 3.38 -18.61
N LYS A 298 -23.15 3.33 -18.20
CA LYS A 298 -24.23 4.09 -18.84
C LYS A 298 -24.30 5.50 -18.24
N PRO A 299 -24.83 6.49 -18.97
CA PRO A 299 -25.04 7.81 -18.37
C PRO A 299 -25.94 7.74 -17.12
N ASN A 300 -25.60 8.50 -16.08
CA ASN A 300 -26.18 8.45 -14.72
C ASN A 300 -26.01 7.13 -13.94
N GLU A 301 -25.29 6.13 -14.48
CA GLU A 301 -25.11 4.87 -13.75
C GLU A 301 -24.18 5.08 -12.55
N THR A 302 -24.61 4.64 -11.38
CA THR A 302 -23.74 4.45 -10.21
C THR A 302 -23.24 3.01 -10.19
N GLN A 303 -21.93 2.84 -10.04
CA GLN A 303 -21.27 1.55 -9.79
C GLN A 303 -20.57 1.57 -8.44
N LEU A 304 -20.37 0.38 -7.84
CA LEU A 304 -19.52 0.19 -6.67
C LEU A 304 -18.17 -0.35 -7.12
N TRP A 305 -17.07 0.33 -6.80
CA TRP A 305 -15.72 -0.11 -7.10
C TRP A 305 -14.99 -0.43 -5.79
N ARG A 306 -14.44 -1.65 -5.71
CA ARG A 306 -13.65 -2.16 -4.60
C ARG A 306 -12.18 -2.08 -4.98
N LEU A 307 -11.52 -1.03 -4.52
CA LEU A 307 -10.14 -0.68 -4.88
C LEU A 307 -9.18 -1.33 -3.87
N VAL A 308 -8.19 -2.06 -4.36
CA VAL A 308 -7.19 -2.74 -3.51
C VAL A 308 -5.79 -2.46 -4.04
N ASN A 309 -4.91 -1.90 -3.22
CA ASN A 309 -3.48 -1.92 -3.51
C ASN A 309 -2.86 -3.22 -3.00
N ALA A 310 -2.79 -4.24 -3.86
CA ALA A 310 -2.19 -5.54 -3.57
C ALA A 310 -0.77 -5.68 -4.16
N GLY A 311 -0.10 -4.54 -4.38
CA GLY A 311 1.30 -4.46 -4.78
C GLY A 311 2.25 -4.48 -3.58
N ALA A 312 3.54 -4.71 -3.85
CA ALA A 312 4.53 -4.90 -2.80
C ALA A 312 5.02 -3.57 -2.17
N ASN A 313 5.32 -2.56 -2.99
CA ASN A 313 6.08 -1.39 -2.52
C ASN A 313 5.43 -0.05 -2.84
N ILE A 314 4.66 0.06 -3.92
CA ILE A 314 4.31 1.37 -4.46
C ILE A 314 2.94 1.89 -4.01
N SER A 315 2.84 3.20 -3.82
CA SER A 315 1.59 3.89 -3.49
C SER A 315 0.89 4.39 -4.75
N TYR A 316 -0.44 4.38 -4.74
CA TYR A 316 -1.26 5.00 -5.77
C TYR A 316 -2.00 6.22 -5.21
N GLN A 317 -1.84 7.38 -5.85
CA GLN A 317 -2.70 8.54 -5.63
C GLN A 317 -3.73 8.56 -6.77
N LEU A 318 -4.88 7.96 -6.53
CA LEU A 318 -5.90 7.81 -7.56
C LEU A 318 -6.67 9.10 -7.79
N GLN A 319 -6.92 9.42 -9.05
CA GLN A 319 -7.87 10.45 -9.48
C GLN A 319 -8.64 9.93 -10.70
N LEU A 320 -9.96 10.19 -10.74
CA LEU A 320 -10.77 9.96 -11.92
C LEU A 320 -11.12 11.31 -12.57
N ASP A 321 -10.69 11.52 -13.80
CA ASP A 321 -10.81 12.82 -14.49
C ASP A 321 -12.27 13.30 -14.57
N GLY A 322 -12.60 14.34 -13.81
CA GLY A 322 -13.94 14.95 -13.80
C GLY A 322 -14.96 14.31 -12.87
N TYR A 323 -14.53 13.40 -11.99
CA TYR A 323 -15.39 12.68 -11.05
C TYR A 323 -14.86 12.74 -9.62
N GLN A 324 -15.76 12.48 -8.67
CA GLN A 324 -15.43 12.27 -7.26
C GLN A 324 -15.71 10.81 -6.88
N PHE A 325 -15.04 10.34 -5.83
CA PHE A 325 -15.31 9.04 -5.24
C PHE A 325 -16.21 9.23 -4.03
N THR A 326 -17.34 8.52 -3.93
CA THR A 326 -18.12 8.50 -2.68
C THR A 326 -17.66 7.30 -1.84
N VAL A 327 -16.90 7.54 -0.78
CA VAL A 327 -16.33 6.47 0.06
C VAL A 327 -17.40 5.91 0.99
N VAL A 328 -17.64 4.59 0.88
CA VAL A 328 -18.60 3.84 1.71
C VAL A 328 -17.92 2.77 2.57
N GLY A 329 -16.69 2.38 2.23
CA GLY A 329 -15.83 1.52 3.05
C GLY A 329 -14.37 1.90 2.90
N GLU A 330 -13.58 1.69 3.95
CA GLU A 330 -12.14 1.92 4.00
C GLU A 330 -11.50 0.76 4.78
N ASP A 331 -10.43 0.17 4.23
CA ASP A 331 -9.75 -1.01 4.77
C ASP A 331 -10.69 -2.17 5.17
N GLY A 332 -11.73 -2.40 4.37
CA GLY A 332 -12.70 -3.48 4.59
C GLY A 332 -13.77 -3.17 5.64
N VAL A 333 -13.78 -1.96 6.19
CA VAL A 333 -14.71 -1.53 7.22
C VAL A 333 -15.67 -0.46 6.69
N PRO A 334 -17.00 -0.58 6.93
CA PRO A 334 -17.95 0.48 6.62
C PRO A 334 -17.63 1.79 7.33
N VAL A 335 -17.69 2.91 6.60
CA VAL A 335 -17.33 4.22 7.17
C VAL A 335 -18.40 4.78 8.11
N ASN A 336 -17.97 5.39 9.20
CA ASN A 336 -18.83 6.15 10.12
C ASN A 336 -19.26 7.50 9.51
N GLN A 337 -18.48 8.03 8.58
CA GLN A 337 -18.81 9.26 7.86
C GLN A 337 -18.43 9.12 6.38
N VAL A 338 -19.44 9.03 5.52
CA VAL A 338 -19.26 9.09 4.07
C VAL A 338 -18.62 10.41 3.66
N SER A 339 -17.61 10.31 2.80
CA SER A 339 -16.88 11.44 2.21
C SER A 339 -16.87 11.36 0.69
N THR A 340 -16.61 12.49 0.02
CA THR A 340 -16.59 12.58 -1.45
C THR A 340 -15.29 13.18 -1.99
N PRO A 341 -14.12 12.56 -1.75
CA PRO A 341 -12.85 13.12 -2.19
C PRO A 341 -12.66 13.04 -3.72
N ASP A 342 -11.89 13.99 -4.25
CA ASP A 342 -11.41 13.97 -5.65
C ASP A 342 -10.23 13.00 -5.83
N ARG A 343 -9.56 12.64 -4.74
CA ARG A 343 -8.36 11.80 -4.74
C ARG A 343 -8.36 10.81 -3.60
N LEU A 344 -7.89 9.60 -3.87
CA LEU A 344 -7.70 8.55 -2.87
C LEU A 344 -6.21 8.20 -2.82
N LEU A 345 -5.62 8.15 -1.63
CA LEU A 345 -4.25 7.68 -1.44
C LEU A 345 -4.30 6.22 -0.98
N LEU A 346 -3.77 5.32 -1.79
CA LEU A 346 -3.66 3.90 -1.50
C LEU A 346 -2.17 3.52 -1.39
N PRO A 347 -1.52 3.64 -0.23
CA PRO A 347 -0.24 2.96 -0.03
C PRO A 347 -0.41 1.43 -0.15
N PRO A 348 0.69 0.67 -0.25
CA PRO A 348 0.62 -0.80 -0.20
C PRO A 348 -0.27 -1.28 0.95
N GLY A 349 -1.20 -2.18 0.66
CA GLY A 349 -2.15 -2.74 1.62
C GLY A 349 -3.42 -1.94 1.87
N LYS A 350 -3.56 -0.71 1.36
CA LYS A 350 -4.78 0.12 1.54
C LYS A 350 -5.93 -0.29 0.61
N ARG A 351 -7.17 -0.21 1.11
CA ARG A 351 -8.39 -0.48 0.34
C ARG A 351 -9.44 0.61 0.50
N TYR A 352 -10.24 0.79 -0.54
CA TYR A 352 -11.44 1.63 -0.52
C TYR A 352 -12.59 0.97 -1.28
N ASP A 353 -13.78 1.02 -0.69
CA ASP A 353 -15.04 0.71 -1.37
C ASP A 353 -15.76 2.02 -1.68
N VAL A 354 -15.93 2.31 -2.97
CA VAL A 354 -16.40 3.62 -3.44
C VAL A 354 -17.53 3.52 -4.45
N LEU A 355 -18.52 4.41 -4.33
CA LEU A 355 -19.50 4.63 -5.37
C LEU A 355 -18.98 5.67 -6.37
N VAL A 356 -19.11 5.37 -7.66
CA VAL A 356 -18.80 6.29 -8.76
C VAL A 356 -20.04 6.42 -9.63
N THR A 357 -20.52 7.65 -9.82
CA THR A 357 -21.68 7.96 -10.67
C THR A 357 -21.20 8.59 -11.98
N ALA A 358 -21.54 7.96 -13.10
CA ALA A 358 -21.21 8.42 -14.45
C ALA A 358 -21.91 9.74 -14.80
N SER A 359 -21.32 10.53 -15.70
CA SER A 359 -21.95 11.73 -16.26
C SER A 359 -23.29 11.42 -16.92
N ASP A 360 -24.17 12.42 -17.04
CA ASP A 360 -25.49 12.31 -17.67
C ASP A 360 -25.46 12.23 -19.21
N HIS A 361 -24.28 12.42 -19.80
CA HIS A 361 -24.03 12.34 -21.23
C HIS A 361 -22.86 11.39 -21.56
N PRO A 362 -22.82 10.83 -22.79
CA PRO A 362 -21.71 10.00 -23.23
C PRO A 362 -20.37 10.74 -23.25
N GLY A 363 -19.29 10.03 -22.96
CA GLY A 363 -17.95 10.59 -22.88
C GLY A 363 -16.91 9.57 -22.44
N THR A 364 -15.69 10.04 -22.23
CA THR A 364 -14.59 9.23 -21.69
C THR A 364 -13.88 9.97 -20.57
N ALA A 365 -13.50 9.24 -19.53
CA ALA A 365 -12.63 9.72 -18.47
C ALA A 365 -11.48 8.74 -18.22
N THR A 366 -10.43 9.21 -17.55
CA THR A 366 -9.26 8.38 -17.23
C THR A 366 -9.16 8.22 -15.73
N LEU A 367 -9.09 6.98 -15.26
CA LEU A 367 -8.59 6.69 -13.92
C LEU A 367 -7.06 6.73 -13.98
N ARG A 368 -6.45 7.56 -13.14
CA ARG A 368 -5.01 7.83 -13.14
C ARG A 368 -4.43 7.57 -11.78
N ASN A 369 -3.17 7.14 -11.75
CA ASN A 369 -2.28 7.51 -10.66
C ASN A 369 -1.76 8.92 -10.98
N VAL A 370 -2.06 9.92 -10.18
CA VAL A 370 -1.43 11.24 -10.33
C VAL A 370 -0.07 11.25 -9.66
N ALA A 371 0.77 12.22 -10.01
CA ALA A 371 2.09 12.34 -9.43
C ALA A 371 2.03 12.45 -7.90
N PHE A 372 2.82 11.63 -7.21
CA PHE A 372 2.85 11.54 -5.75
C PHE A 372 4.29 11.31 -5.28
N ASN A 373 4.70 12.02 -4.23
CA ASN A 373 6.02 11.91 -3.62
C ASN A 373 5.83 11.44 -2.17
N THR A 374 6.59 10.42 -1.79
CA THR A 374 6.52 9.79 -0.45
C THR A 374 7.57 10.35 0.53
N GLY A 375 8.26 11.42 0.19
CA GLY A 375 9.24 12.09 1.05
C GLY A 375 10.60 12.32 0.37
N PRO A 376 11.52 13.05 1.04
CA PRO A 376 12.84 13.41 0.51
C PRO A 376 13.72 12.26 0.05
N ILE A 377 13.66 11.10 0.72
CA ILE A 377 14.42 9.90 0.35
C ILE A 377 13.53 8.78 -0.21
N GLY A 378 12.21 8.99 -0.20
CA GLY A 378 11.22 8.10 -0.76
C GLY A 378 11.18 8.08 -2.29
N ASP A 379 10.10 7.51 -2.79
CA ASP A 379 9.82 7.36 -4.21
C ASP A 379 9.00 8.53 -4.76
N ASN A 380 9.27 8.83 -6.03
CA ASN A 380 8.52 9.78 -6.84
C ASN A 380 7.73 9.00 -7.89
N TYR A 381 6.43 8.88 -7.69
CA TYR A 381 5.56 8.19 -8.64
C TYR A 381 5.06 9.18 -9.70
N PRO A 382 5.19 8.85 -11.00
CA PRO A 382 4.72 9.71 -12.08
C PRO A 382 3.20 9.67 -12.24
N ASP A 383 2.67 10.70 -12.91
CA ASP A 383 1.31 10.66 -13.41
C ASP A 383 1.20 9.63 -14.55
N VAL A 384 0.38 8.59 -14.36
CA VAL A 384 0.17 7.52 -15.34
C VAL A 384 -1.29 7.08 -15.42
N PRO A 385 -1.82 6.85 -16.64
CA PRO A 385 -3.17 6.33 -16.82
C PRO A 385 -3.26 4.86 -16.42
N LEU A 386 -4.31 4.50 -15.67
CA LEU A 386 -4.56 3.14 -15.17
C LEU A 386 -5.72 2.46 -15.91
N ALA A 387 -6.79 3.20 -16.24
CA ALA A 387 -7.94 2.68 -16.98
C ALA A 387 -8.70 3.81 -17.70
N THR A 388 -9.45 3.45 -18.73
CA THR A 388 -10.41 4.36 -19.39
C THR A 388 -11.82 4.01 -18.96
N ILE A 389 -12.58 5.01 -18.50
CA ILE A 389 -14.01 4.90 -18.23
C ILE A 389 -14.75 5.43 -19.44
N LYS A 390 -15.54 4.57 -20.09
CA LYS A 390 -16.37 4.91 -21.25
C LYS A 390 -17.82 5.01 -20.84
N VAL A 391 -18.36 6.22 -20.84
CA VAL A 391 -19.79 6.48 -20.62
C VAL A 391 -20.51 6.41 -21.96
N ALA A 392 -21.40 5.44 -22.15
CA ALA A 392 -22.10 5.23 -23.42
C ALA A 392 -23.45 4.50 -23.25
N GLY A 393 -24.30 4.60 -24.28
CA GLY A 393 -25.62 3.96 -24.28
C GLY A 393 -26.73 4.91 -23.81
N HIS A 394 -27.86 4.33 -23.39
CA HIS A 394 -29.02 5.10 -22.91
C HIS A 394 -28.85 5.46 -21.43
N PRO A 395 -29.18 6.70 -21.02
CA PRO A 395 -29.19 7.09 -19.63
C PRO A 395 -30.08 6.18 -18.78
N VAL A 396 -29.62 5.88 -17.56
CA VAL A 396 -30.42 5.18 -16.55
C VAL A 396 -30.97 6.18 -15.53
N PRO A 397 -32.01 5.82 -14.74
CA PRO A 397 -32.46 6.65 -13.65
C PRO A 397 -31.34 6.87 -12.62
N GLU A 398 -31.19 8.11 -12.17
CA GLU A 398 -30.24 8.47 -11.11
C GLU A 398 -30.62 7.77 -9.80
N LYS A 399 -29.61 7.39 -9.02
CA LYS A 399 -29.78 6.69 -7.73
C LYS A 399 -29.63 7.66 -6.56
N SER A 400 -30.10 7.23 -5.40
CA SER A 400 -30.00 7.98 -4.15
C SER A 400 -28.54 8.32 -3.81
N THR A 401 -28.32 9.52 -3.27
CA THR A 401 -27.04 9.90 -2.67
C THR A 401 -26.86 9.22 -1.32
N VAL A 402 -25.62 8.92 -0.95
CA VAL A 402 -25.27 8.32 0.34
C VAL A 402 -24.56 9.38 1.19
N SER A 403 -24.94 9.51 2.46
CA SER A 403 -24.33 10.44 3.40
C SER A 403 -24.43 9.93 4.84
N GLY A 404 -23.61 10.49 5.72
CA GLY A 404 -23.57 10.08 7.13
C GLY A 404 -22.90 8.72 7.33
N SER A 405 -23.35 7.99 8.35
CA SER A 405 -22.78 6.69 8.74
C SER A 405 -23.37 5.53 7.95
N ILE A 406 -22.52 4.62 7.47
CA ILE A 406 -22.95 3.36 6.87
C ILE A 406 -23.36 2.38 7.98
N PRO A 407 -24.48 1.64 7.84
CA PRO A 407 -24.86 0.63 8.82
C PRO A 407 -23.71 -0.32 9.14
N THR A 408 -23.58 -0.72 10.42
CA THR A 408 -22.50 -1.57 10.95
C THR A 408 -21.12 -0.93 11.04
N ALA A 409 -20.96 0.36 10.69
CA ALA A 409 -19.73 1.09 10.95
C ALA A 409 -19.35 1.02 12.45
N PRO A 410 -18.08 0.71 12.80
CA PRO A 410 -17.65 0.58 14.19
C PRO A 410 -17.85 1.86 14.99
N ALA A 411 -17.93 1.71 16.31
CA ALA A 411 -18.04 2.83 17.23
C ALA A 411 -16.73 3.63 17.33
N ASP A 412 -16.87 4.92 17.61
CA ASP A 412 -15.76 5.84 17.91
C ASP A 412 -15.12 5.49 19.26
N LEU A 413 -13.81 5.24 19.26
CA LEU A 413 -13.02 4.97 20.47
C LEU A 413 -12.64 6.22 21.26
N SER A 414 -12.88 7.43 20.77
CA SER A 414 -12.38 8.68 21.38
C SER A 414 -12.79 8.84 22.85
N ALA A 415 -13.92 8.26 23.26
CA ALA A 415 -14.40 8.30 24.64
C ALA A 415 -14.10 7.03 25.46
N VAL A 416 -13.54 5.98 24.84
CA VAL A 416 -13.24 4.72 25.53
C VAL A 416 -12.01 4.89 26.42
N PRO A 417 -12.01 4.38 27.67
CA PRO A 417 -10.85 4.46 28.55
C PRO A 417 -9.60 3.79 27.95
N VAL A 418 -8.49 4.51 27.98
CA VAL A 418 -7.19 4.02 27.51
C VAL A 418 -6.52 3.23 28.64
N ALA A 419 -6.27 1.95 28.41
CA ALA A 419 -5.63 1.06 29.37
C ALA A 419 -4.11 1.23 29.43
N GLN A 420 -3.48 1.52 28.30
CA GLN A 420 -2.04 1.76 28.15
C GLN A 420 -1.76 2.75 27.01
N HIS A 421 -0.64 3.47 27.14
CA HIS A 421 -0.07 4.25 26.06
C HIS A 421 1.23 3.59 25.57
N ARG A 422 1.41 3.48 24.26
CA ARG A 422 2.62 2.89 23.65
C ARG A 422 3.25 3.83 22.63
N THR A 423 4.55 3.65 22.41
CA THR A 423 5.28 4.33 21.33
C THR A 423 5.92 3.30 20.41
N VAL A 424 5.79 3.53 19.10
CA VAL A 424 6.39 2.75 18.02
C VAL A 424 7.26 3.70 17.20
N ASP A 425 8.57 3.55 17.29
CA ASP A 425 9.54 4.36 16.54
C ASP A 425 10.00 3.62 15.29
N PHE A 426 9.74 4.21 14.12
CA PHE A 426 10.27 3.80 12.83
C PHE A 426 11.59 4.54 12.57
N THR A 427 12.66 3.76 12.46
CA THR A 427 14.00 4.27 12.12
C THR A 427 14.65 3.38 11.06
N GLN A 428 15.73 3.86 10.46
CA GLN A 428 16.50 3.12 9.45
C GLN A 428 18.00 3.39 9.58
N SER A 429 18.80 2.49 9.03
CA SER A 429 20.25 2.66 8.97
C SER A 429 20.64 3.78 7.99
N PRO A 430 21.82 4.43 8.16
CA PRO A 430 22.25 5.52 7.27
C PRO A 430 22.44 5.11 5.80
N ASP A 431 22.64 3.82 5.52
CA ASP A 431 22.74 3.27 4.16
C ASP A 431 21.39 2.84 3.57
N ASN A 432 20.29 3.00 4.31
CA ASN A 432 18.93 2.64 3.93
C ASN A 432 18.75 1.14 3.61
N MET A 433 19.53 0.28 4.26
CA MET A 433 19.53 -1.17 4.03
C MET A 433 19.01 -1.97 5.22
N SER A 434 18.66 -1.32 6.32
CA SER A 434 18.08 -1.94 7.51
C SER A 434 17.06 -1.01 8.13
N TYR A 435 15.96 -1.60 8.57
CA TYR A 435 14.82 -0.86 9.09
C TYR A 435 14.42 -1.42 10.43
N TYR A 436 13.97 -0.54 11.34
CA TYR A 436 13.79 -0.90 12.73
C TYR A 436 12.46 -0.41 13.27
N ILE A 437 11.92 -1.20 14.20
CA ILE A 437 10.87 -0.79 15.13
C ILE A 437 11.48 -0.74 16.52
N ASN A 438 11.37 0.40 17.21
CA ASN A 438 11.92 0.61 18.56
C ASN A 438 13.41 0.21 18.67
N GLY A 439 14.17 0.49 17.61
CA GLY A 439 15.61 0.19 17.52
C GLY A 439 15.98 -1.27 17.30
N LYS A 440 15.02 -2.14 16.98
CA LYS A 440 15.23 -3.57 16.71
C LYS A 440 14.71 -3.95 15.33
N GLN A 441 15.43 -4.84 14.64
CA GLN A 441 14.87 -5.58 13.51
C GLN A 441 13.98 -6.71 14.04
N PHE A 442 13.06 -7.17 13.22
CA PHE A 442 12.19 -8.30 13.55
C PHE A 442 12.98 -9.54 14.00
N ALA A 443 12.51 -10.15 15.08
CA ALA A 443 12.92 -11.46 15.55
C ALA A 443 11.71 -12.20 16.14
N MET A 444 11.57 -13.50 15.85
CA MET A 444 10.35 -14.26 16.17
C MET A 444 10.07 -14.42 17.68
N ASP A 445 11.10 -14.30 18.51
CA ASP A 445 11.09 -14.43 19.97
C ASP A 445 11.20 -13.08 20.70
N SER A 446 11.27 -11.97 19.96
CA SER A 446 11.44 -10.63 20.54
C SER A 446 10.23 -9.74 20.26
N PRO A 447 9.26 -9.64 21.20
CA PRO A 447 8.15 -8.70 21.04
C PRO A 447 8.63 -7.25 21.11
N ALA A 448 7.86 -6.33 20.53
CA ALA A 448 8.14 -4.90 20.58
C ALA A 448 8.10 -4.33 22.00
N PHE A 449 7.28 -4.94 22.86
CA PHE A 449 6.98 -4.47 24.21
C PHE A 449 7.13 -5.60 25.22
N ASP A 450 7.73 -5.30 26.37
CA ASP A 450 7.87 -6.25 27.48
C ASP A 450 6.52 -6.55 28.16
N THR A 451 5.59 -5.59 28.13
CA THR A 451 4.25 -5.73 28.70
C THR A 451 3.24 -6.13 27.63
N PRO A 452 2.48 -7.23 27.81
CA PRO A 452 1.45 -7.62 26.85
C PRO A 452 0.27 -6.63 26.88
N ALA A 453 -0.48 -6.58 25.78
CA ALA A 453 -1.84 -6.03 25.77
C ALA A 453 -2.82 -7.07 26.34
N LYS A 454 -4.03 -6.62 26.69
CA LYS A 454 -5.08 -7.50 27.23
C LYS A 454 -6.33 -7.46 26.37
N VAL A 455 -6.92 -8.62 26.16
CA VAL A 455 -8.25 -8.75 25.54
C VAL A 455 -9.27 -7.91 26.32
N GLY A 456 -10.19 -7.27 25.60
CA GLY A 456 -11.20 -6.34 26.13
C GLY A 456 -10.67 -4.97 26.53
N THR A 457 -9.48 -4.57 26.11
CA THR A 457 -8.92 -3.23 26.41
C THR A 457 -8.64 -2.40 25.16
N VAL A 458 -8.77 -1.08 25.30
CA VAL A 458 -8.33 -0.12 24.30
C VAL A 458 -7.01 0.50 24.74
N GLU A 459 -6.04 0.54 23.83
CA GLU A 459 -4.76 1.23 24.03
C GLU A 459 -4.60 2.37 23.03
N GLU A 460 -3.78 3.35 23.39
CA GLU A 460 -3.44 4.48 22.51
C GLU A 460 -1.96 4.42 22.14
N TRP A 461 -1.68 4.32 20.84
CA TRP A 461 -0.33 4.16 20.34
C TRP A 461 0.09 5.41 19.58
N THR A 462 1.30 5.91 19.85
CA THR A 462 1.95 6.95 19.06
C THR A 462 2.98 6.30 18.15
N ILE A 463 2.77 6.37 16.85
CA ILE A 463 3.67 5.80 15.85
C ILE A 463 4.45 6.98 15.28
N VAL A 464 5.77 6.97 15.45
CA VAL A 464 6.67 8.06 15.14
C VAL A 464 7.61 7.63 14.02
N ASN A 465 7.69 8.42 12.97
CA ASN A 465 8.54 8.19 11.82
C ASN A 465 9.69 9.20 11.79
N HIS A 466 10.89 8.70 12.09
CA HIS A 466 12.13 9.48 12.09
C HIS A 466 12.86 9.43 10.73
N THR A 467 12.22 8.91 9.69
CA THR A 467 12.84 8.74 8.37
C THR A 467 12.31 9.77 7.38
N GLY A 468 13.03 9.98 6.28
CA GLY A 468 12.61 10.88 5.20
C GLY A 468 11.67 10.24 4.16
N VAL A 469 10.97 9.15 4.51
CA VAL A 469 9.97 8.49 3.66
C VAL A 469 8.72 8.14 4.47
N ASP A 470 7.54 8.28 3.86
CA ASP A 470 6.27 7.88 4.44
C ASP A 470 6.22 6.34 4.54
N HIS A 471 5.89 5.83 5.72
CA HIS A 471 5.77 4.38 5.95
C HIS A 471 4.30 4.02 6.19
N PRO A 472 3.66 3.20 5.36
CA PRO A 472 2.34 2.66 5.67
C PRO A 472 2.44 1.71 6.87
N PHE A 473 1.96 2.12 8.03
CA PHE A 473 1.86 1.28 9.21
C PHE A 473 0.66 0.35 9.06
N HIS A 474 0.89 -0.95 9.18
CA HIS A 474 -0.13 -1.98 9.21
C HIS A 474 -0.16 -2.70 10.57
N LEU A 475 -1.36 -3.00 11.06
CA LEU A 475 -1.61 -3.82 12.26
C LEU A 475 -2.49 -5.01 11.89
N HIS A 476 -2.06 -6.22 12.28
CA HIS A 476 -2.81 -7.45 12.08
C HIS A 476 -4.02 -7.54 13.04
N THR A 477 -4.94 -8.45 12.71
CA THR A 477 -6.10 -8.86 13.52
C THR A 477 -7.21 -7.82 13.66
N ASN A 478 -6.93 -6.57 14.03
CA ASN A 478 -7.96 -5.54 14.20
C ASN A 478 -7.64 -4.25 13.47
N ALA A 479 -8.68 -3.62 12.94
CA ALA A 479 -8.63 -2.22 12.53
C ALA A 479 -8.57 -1.29 13.77
N PHE A 480 -7.80 -0.21 13.65
CA PHE A 480 -7.60 0.83 14.64
C PHE A 480 -8.25 2.14 14.21
N GLN A 481 -8.39 3.08 15.14
CA GLN A 481 -8.86 4.44 14.85
C GLN A 481 -7.70 5.41 14.81
N VAL A 482 -7.57 6.21 13.75
CA VAL A 482 -6.65 7.35 13.73
C VAL A 482 -7.23 8.51 14.55
N VAL A 483 -6.48 8.97 15.54
CA VAL A 483 -6.86 10.09 16.44
C VAL A 483 -6.23 11.40 15.97
N SER A 484 -4.96 11.39 15.59
CA SER A 484 -4.28 12.58 15.08
C SER A 484 -3.13 12.24 14.14
N VAL A 485 -2.80 13.18 13.26
CA VAL A 485 -1.64 13.13 12.36
C VAL A 485 -0.84 14.42 12.57
N ASN A 486 0.44 14.30 12.90
CA ASN A 486 1.33 15.43 13.20
C ASN A 486 0.72 16.44 14.20
N GLY A 487 0.03 15.92 15.22
CA GLY A 487 -0.63 16.72 16.26
C GLY A 487 -1.96 17.36 15.84
N VAL A 488 -2.39 17.19 14.59
CA VAL A 488 -3.70 17.63 14.10
C VAL A 488 -4.71 16.51 14.31
N ALA A 489 -5.70 16.77 15.16
CA ALA A 489 -6.80 15.84 15.41
C ALA A 489 -7.53 15.50 14.09
N GLN A 490 -7.78 14.21 13.87
CA GLN A 490 -8.54 13.73 12.73
C GLN A 490 -10.01 13.53 13.12
N PRO A 491 -10.97 13.86 12.24
CA PRO A 491 -12.35 13.45 12.43
C PRO A 491 -12.44 11.92 12.39
N TYR A 492 -13.31 11.33 13.20
CA TYR A 492 -13.57 9.89 13.11
C TYR A 492 -14.37 9.59 11.84
N THR A 493 -13.72 8.96 10.86
CA THR A 493 -14.33 8.57 9.58
C THR A 493 -14.50 7.07 9.45
N ALA A 494 -13.50 6.29 9.85
CA ALA A 494 -13.46 4.84 9.71
C ALA A 494 -12.54 4.19 10.75
N ARG A 495 -12.52 2.86 10.77
CA ARG A 495 -11.40 2.09 11.32
C ARG A 495 -10.53 1.61 10.17
N ASP A 496 -9.24 1.81 10.31
CA ASP A 496 -8.23 1.47 9.32
C ASP A 496 -7.34 0.36 9.86
N ASP A 497 -6.78 -0.47 8.99
CA ASP A 497 -5.67 -1.34 9.39
C ASP A 497 -4.35 -0.93 8.75
N THR A 498 -4.37 0.00 7.78
CA THR A 498 -3.18 0.45 7.06
C THR A 498 -3.24 1.96 6.84
N VAL A 499 -2.29 2.70 7.42
CA VAL A 499 -2.24 4.17 7.28
C VAL A 499 -0.81 4.67 7.08
N PRO A 500 -0.58 5.65 6.20
CA PRO A 500 0.74 6.25 6.06
C PRO A 500 1.11 7.05 7.31
N VAL A 501 2.28 6.77 7.88
CA VAL A 501 2.94 7.59 8.89
C VAL A 501 3.83 8.60 8.16
N PRO A 502 3.52 9.91 8.23
CA PRO A 502 4.26 10.91 7.47
C PRO A 502 5.76 10.91 7.77
N HIS A 503 6.59 11.24 6.80
CA HIS A 503 8.03 11.41 6.97
C HIS A 503 8.42 12.61 7.84
N GLU A 504 9.68 12.61 8.28
CA GLU A 504 10.31 13.73 8.97
C GLU A 504 10.39 14.98 8.08
N VAL A 505 10.00 16.13 8.63
CA VAL A 505 10.12 17.43 7.97
C VAL A 505 10.93 18.39 8.85
N ASN A 506 12.06 18.87 8.35
CA ASN A 506 12.94 19.82 9.03
C ASN A 506 13.39 19.37 10.44
N GLY A 507 13.74 18.09 10.61
CA GLY A 507 14.17 17.56 11.91
C GLY A 507 13.02 17.26 12.88
N VAL A 508 11.76 17.41 12.44
CA VAL A 508 10.57 17.05 13.22
C VAL A 508 10.01 15.73 12.67
N PRO A 509 10.07 14.64 13.44
CA PRO A 509 9.50 13.36 13.03
C PRO A 509 8.02 13.51 12.68
N GLY A 510 7.59 12.83 11.62
CA GLY A 510 6.16 12.67 11.39
C GLY A 510 5.58 11.67 12.39
N GLN A 511 4.30 11.78 12.69
CA GLN A 511 3.65 10.87 13.63
C GLN A 511 2.16 10.73 13.37
N ILE A 512 1.63 9.60 13.81
CA ILE A 512 0.20 9.38 13.99
C ILE A 512 -0.06 8.91 15.41
N VAL A 513 -1.24 9.25 15.94
CA VAL A 513 -1.77 8.66 17.18
C VAL A 513 -2.96 7.82 16.79
N ILE A 514 -2.98 6.56 17.21
CA ILE A 514 -4.05 5.61 16.94
C ILE A 514 -4.63 5.04 18.23
N ARG A 515 -5.87 4.57 18.19
CA ARG A 515 -6.47 3.73 19.22
C ARG A 515 -6.72 2.34 18.70
N VAL A 516 -6.16 1.35 19.40
CA VAL A 516 -6.27 -0.07 19.10
C VAL A 516 -7.23 -0.70 20.09
N ASP A 517 -8.24 -1.39 19.58
CA ASP A 517 -9.17 -2.17 20.40
C ASP A 517 -8.74 -3.64 20.36
N PHE A 518 -8.27 -4.18 21.48
CA PHE A 518 -7.89 -5.59 21.60
C PHE A 518 -9.12 -6.41 21.95
N ALA A 519 -10.03 -6.58 21.00
CA ALA A 519 -11.39 -7.06 21.29
C ALA A 519 -11.46 -8.55 21.68
N ASP A 520 -11.17 -9.47 20.74
CA ASP A 520 -11.64 -10.86 20.84
C ASP A 520 -10.55 -11.92 20.86
N PHE A 521 -9.36 -11.64 20.32
CA PHE A 521 -8.34 -12.67 20.07
C PHE A 521 -7.05 -12.43 20.87
N PRO A 522 -6.66 -13.36 21.77
CA PRO A 522 -5.29 -13.40 22.28
C PRO A 522 -4.33 -13.87 21.16
N GLY A 523 -3.03 -13.82 21.46
CA GLY A 523 -1.97 -14.29 20.57
C GLY A 523 -0.98 -13.20 20.20
N LYS A 524 -0.13 -13.49 19.21
CA LYS A 524 0.87 -12.53 18.71
C LYS A 524 0.27 -11.70 17.59
N TRP A 525 0.06 -10.41 17.84
CA TRP A 525 -0.45 -9.48 16.83
C TRP A 525 0.72 -8.76 16.17
N MET A 526 0.94 -9.01 14.89
CA MET A 526 2.01 -8.35 14.15
C MET A 526 1.65 -6.94 13.74
N PHE A 527 2.67 -6.11 13.61
CA PHE A 527 2.57 -4.80 12.99
C PHE A 527 3.88 -4.44 12.32
N HIS A 528 3.80 -3.73 11.21
CA HIS A 528 4.96 -3.45 10.36
C HIS A 528 4.74 -2.28 9.41
N CYS A 529 5.81 -1.84 8.77
CA CYS A 529 5.68 -1.07 7.55
C CYS A 529 5.21 -2.00 6.42
N HIS A 530 4.25 -1.56 5.62
CA HIS A 530 3.67 -2.33 4.52
C HIS A 530 4.37 -2.07 3.17
N ILE A 531 5.48 -1.31 3.16
CA ILE A 531 6.43 -1.39 2.05
C ILE A 531 7.17 -2.71 2.24
N ALA A 532 6.87 -3.72 1.41
CA ALA A 532 7.35 -5.09 1.61
C ALA A 532 8.89 -5.18 1.69
N ALA A 533 9.62 -4.29 0.98
CA ALA A 533 11.06 -4.19 1.15
C ALA A 533 11.47 -3.80 2.58
N HIS A 534 10.80 -2.80 3.17
CA HIS A 534 11.12 -2.34 4.53
C HIS A 534 10.74 -3.41 5.57
N GLU A 535 9.62 -4.12 5.34
CA GLU A 535 9.21 -5.29 6.11
C GLU A 535 10.28 -6.38 6.09
N ASP A 536 10.67 -6.83 4.89
CA ASP A 536 11.67 -7.88 4.68
C ASP A 536 13.02 -7.51 5.28
N PHE A 537 13.39 -6.21 5.29
CA PHE A 537 14.63 -5.71 5.89
C PHE A 537 14.48 -5.27 7.37
N GLY A 538 13.39 -5.64 8.01
CA GLY A 538 13.27 -5.72 9.47
C GLY A 538 12.29 -4.76 10.13
N MET A 539 11.55 -3.92 9.39
CA MET A 539 10.59 -2.96 9.93
C MET A 539 9.27 -3.62 10.37
N MET A 540 9.39 -4.63 11.22
CA MET A 540 8.30 -5.50 11.62
C MET A 540 8.49 -5.94 13.07
N SER A 541 7.38 -6.09 13.78
CA SER A 541 7.37 -6.59 15.14
C SER A 541 6.02 -7.16 15.50
N TYR A 542 5.86 -7.57 16.75
CA TYR A 542 4.58 -8.03 17.27
C TYR A 542 4.39 -7.61 18.72
N ILE A 543 3.14 -7.60 19.16
CA ILE A 543 2.75 -7.49 20.55
C ILE A 543 2.06 -8.79 20.98
N ASN A 544 2.35 -9.23 22.21
CA ASN A 544 1.59 -10.31 22.84
C ASN A 544 0.28 -9.77 23.40
N VAL A 545 -0.84 -10.39 23.03
CA VAL A 545 -2.17 -10.11 23.57
C VAL A 545 -2.58 -11.30 24.44
N VAL A 546 -2.89 -11.04 25.71
CA VAL A 546 -3.28 -12.08 26.68
C VAL A 546 -4.74 -11.93 27.11
N PRO A 547 -5.39 -13.01 27.58
CA PRO A 547 -6.77 -12.97 28.05
C PRO A 547 -7.06 -11.97 29.19
#